data_AF-A0A7C1Q3K1-F1
#
_entry.id   AF-A0A7C1Q3K1-F1
#
_cell.length_a   1.000
_cell.length_b   1.000
_cell.length_c   1.000
_cell.angle_alpha   90.00
_cell.angle_beta   90.00
_cell.angle_gamma   90.00
#
_symmetry.space_group_name_H-M   'P 1'
#
loop_
_entity.id
_entity.type
_entity.pdbx_description
1 polymer ?
#
loop_
_entity_poly.entity_id
_entity_poly.type
_entity_poly.pdbx_seq_one_letter_code
_entity_poly.pdbx_strand_id
1 'polypeptide(L)' 'MKPEVKIGGMLMKNPVMTASGTFGYGAEYSEFVDLNHIGAVVV' A
#
# COMPACT_ATOMS: atom_id res chain seq x y z
N MET A 1 -12.24 -10.19 -4.57
CA MET A 1 -11.15 -11.06 -4.06
C MET A 1 -9.85 -10.41 -4.50
N LYS A 2 -9.08 -9.77 -3.60
CA LYS A 2 -7.72 -9.30 -3.93
C LYS A 2 -6.76 -10.41 -3.47
N PRO A 3 -5.94 -11.01 -4.36
CA PRO A 3 -5.06 -12.09 -3.94
C PRO A 3 -3.96 -11.52 -3.04
N GLU A 4 -3.76 -12.16 -1.89
CA GLU A 4 -2.57 -11.97 -1.07
C GLU A 4 -1.32 -12.39 -1.89
N VAL A 5 -0.23 -11.65 -1.77
CA VAL A 5 1.01 -11.89 -2.53
C VAL A 5 2.23 -11.85 -1.63
N LYS A 6 3.25 -12.63 -1.98
CA LYS A 6 4.56 -12.61 -1.32
C LYS A 6 5.61 -12.05 -2.28
N ILE A 7 6.18 -10.88 -1.96
CA ILE A 7 7.20 -10.21 -2.79
C ILE A 7 8.37 -9.82 -1.89
N GLY A 8 9.61 -10.13 -2.29
CA GLY A 8 10.81 -9.72 -1.55
C GLY A 8 10.86 -10.19 -0.09
N GLY A 9 10.16 -11.29 0.25
CA GLY A 9 10.03 -11.79 1.63
C GLY A 9 8.87 -11.20 2.43
N MET A 10 8.19 -10.16 1.92
CA MET A 10 7.05 -9.53 2.56
C MET A 10 5.73 -10.15 2.09
N LEU A 11 4.83 -10.46 3.03
CA LEU A 11 3.45 -10.84 2.74
C LEU A 11 2.57 -9.59 2.69
N MET A 12 1.89 -9.36 1.57
CA MET A 12 1.04 -8.19 1.36
C MET A 12 -0.39 -8.62 1.09
N LYS A 13 -1.36 -7.88 1.67
CA LYS A 13 -2.80 -8.12 1.51
C LYS A 13 -3.26 -8.13 0.05
N ASN A 14 -2.53 -7.43 -0.81
CA ASN A 14 -2.74 -7.34 -2.26
C ASN A 14 -1.49 -6.71 -2.94
N PRO A 15 -1.34 -6.78 -4.27
CA PRO A 15 -0.15 -6.27 -4.96
C PRO A 15 -0.15 -4.74 -5.19
N VAL A 16 -1.17 -4.01 -4.73
CA VAL A 16 -1.24 -2.55 -4.95
C VAL A 16 -0.33 -1.85 -3.95
N MET A 17 0.60 -1.04 -4.45
CA MET A 17 1.51 -0.22 -3.66
C MET A 17 1.65 1.17 -4.27
N THR A 18 2.05 2.14 -3.47
CA THR A 18 2.34 3.51 -3.95
C THR A 18 3.69 3.56 -4.66
N ALA A 19 3.89 4.54 -5.54
CA ALA A 19 5.23 4.86 -6.03
C ALA A 19 5.96 5.76 -5.02
N SER A 20 7.28 5.62 -4.91
CA SER A 20 8.09 6.50 -4.03
C SER A 20 7.91 7.96 -4.44
N GLY A 21 7.74 8.83 -3.45
CA GLY A 21 7.55 10.28 -3.65
C GLY A 21 6.16 10.70 -4.12
N THR A 22 5.20 9.79 -4.31
CA THR A 22 3.85 10.15 -4.82
C THR A 22 2.75 10.09 -3.76
N PHE A 23 3.06 9.71 -2.52
CA PHE A 23 2.04 9.45 -1.49
C PHE A 23 2.42 9.93 -0.08
N GLY A 24 3.49 10.73 0.05
CA GLY A 24 3.99 11.16 1.37
C GLY A 24 4.23 9.96 2.30
N TYR A 25 3.86 10.10 3.57
CA TYR A 25 3.87 8.99 4.53
C TYR A 25 2.51 8.31 4.68
N GLY A 26 1.54 8.67 3.82
CA GLY A 26 0.20 8.09 3.75
C GLY A 26 -0.85 8.76 4.64
N ALA A 27 -0.44 9.48 5.70
CA ALA A 27 -1.37 10.15 6.61
C ALA A 27 -2.20 11.23 5.89
N GLU A 28 -1.60 11.91 4.93
CA GLU A 28 -2.20 12.97 4.11
C GLU A 28 -3.36 12.46 3.24
N TYR A 29 -3.38 11.16 2.96
CA TYR A 29 -4.39 10.52 2.13
C TYR A 29 -5.45 9.77 2.94
N SER A 30 -5.36 9.77 4.28
CA SER A 30 -6.29 9.03 5.16
C SER A 30 -7.74 9.53 5.10
N GLU A 31 -7.96 10.78 4.69
CA GLU A 31 -9.30 11.34 4.46
C GLU A 31 -9.91 10.92 3.12
N PHE A 32 -9.09 10.46 2.17
CA PHE A 32 -9.50 10.14 0.80
C PHE A 32 -9.52 8.64 0.52
N VAL A 33 -8.69 7.86 1.22
CA VAL A 33 -8.52 6.41 1.00
C VAL A 33 -8.34 5.70 2.35
N ASP A 34 -9.03 4.56 2.53
CA ASP A 34 -8.73 3.65 3.64
C ASP A 34 -7.37 2.97 3.42
N LEU A 35 -6.38 3.40 4.21
CA LEU A 35 -5.00 2.92 4.14
C LEU A 35 -4.90 1.40 4.38
N ASN A 36 -5.86 0.78 5.08
CA ASN A 36 -5.85 -0.67 5.33
C ASN A 36 -6.02 -1.52 4.07
N HIS A 37 -6.49 -0.92 2.98
CA HIS A 37 -6.68 -1.56 1.69
C HIS A 37 -5.45 -1.52 0.77
N ILE A 38 -4.41 -0.75 1.11
CA ILE A 38 -3.15 -0.68 0.36
C ILE A 38 -2.24 -1.82 0.79
N GLY A 39 -1.56 -2.46 -0.16
CA GLY A 39 -0.64 -3.57 0.12
C GLY A 39 0.66 -3.12 0.78
N ALA A 40 1.23 -2.01 0.29
CA ALA A 40 2.39 -1.34 0.88
C ALA A 40 2.45 0.15 0.52
N VAL A 41 3.04 0.96 1.41
CA VAL A 41 3.43 2.34 1.11
C VAL A 41 4.93 2.36 0.87
N VAL A 42 5.33 2.85 -0.30
CA VAL A 42 6.74 3.03 -0.68
C VAL A 42 7.10 4.50 -0.47
N VAL A 43 8.07 4.73 0.40
CA VAL A 43 8.69 6.04 0.66
C VAL A 43 10.10 6.07 0.09
#